data_AF-A0A831TWH1-F1
#
_entry.id   AF-A0A831TWH1-F1
#
_cell.length_a   1.000
_cell.length_b   1.000
_cell.length_c   1.000
_cell.angle_alpha   90.00
_cell.angle_beta   90.00
_cell.angle_gamma   90.00
#
_symmetry.space_group_name_H-M   'P 1'
#
loop_
_entity.id
_entity.type
_entity.pdbx_description
1 polymer ?
#
loop_
_entity_poly.entity_id
_entity_poly.type
_entity_poly.pdbx_seq_one_letter_code
_entity_poly.pdbx_strand_id
1 'polypeptide(L)' 'MREGVTFSCPRCGAAAIVAAVQGDRCPGCAFEFKWFGAGERRTAEDYYRVLTGEKYWLPLPDGAGWIVAHQ' A
#
# COMPACT_ATOMS: atom_id res chain seq x y z
N MET A 1 -5.96 -7.11 -17.96
CA MET A 1 -4.65 -7.05 -17.27
C MET A 1 -4.71 -5.85 -16.35
N ARG A 2 -4.53 -6.00 -15.04
CA ARG A 2 -4.48 -4.82 -14.14
C ARG A 2 -3.05 -4.27 -14.21
N GLU A 3 -2.91 -3.05 -14.70
CA GLU A 3 -1.65 -2.31 -14.67
C GLU A 3 -1.33 -2.00 -13.21
N GLY A 4 -0.15 -2.41 -12.73
CA GLY A 4 0.26 -2.14 -11.35
C GLY A 4 0.36 -0.64 -11.09
N VAL A 5 0.07 -0.22 -9.86
CA VAL A 5 0.12 1.20 -9.48
C VAL A 5 1.54 1.53 -9.01
N THR A 6 2.15 2.52 -9.65
CA THR A 6 3.47 3.02 -9.26
C THR A 6 3.32 4.20 -8.31
N PHE A 7 4.04 4.18 -7.19
CA PHE A 7 4.04 5.24 -6.19
C PHE A 7 5.39 5.32 -5.48
N SER A 8 5.63 6.40 -4.74
CA SER A 8 6.83 6.53 -3.90
C SER A 8 6.58 5.88 -2.55
N CYS A 9 7.49 4.99 -2.13
CA CYS A 9 7.41 4.35 -0.83
C CYS A 9 7.42 5.41 0.29
N PRO A 10 6.43 5.42 1.19
CA PRO A 10 6.33 6.42 2.27
C PRO A 10 7.51 6.40 3.24
N ARG A 11 8.21 5.26 3.33
CA ARG A 11 9.31 5.06 4.28
C ARG A 11 10.65 5.53 3.73
N CYS A 12 11.03 5.03 2.55
CA CYS A 12 12.37 5.24 2.00
C CYS A 12 12.40 6.14 0.75
N GLY A 13 11.24 6.55 0.24
CA GLY A 13 11.13 7.36 -0.97
C GLY A 13 11.40 6.62 -2.28
N ALA A 14 11.80 5.35 -2.24
CA ALA A 14 12.04 4.56 -3.45
C ALA A 14 10.75 4.36 -4.25
N ALA A 15 10.85 4.35 -5.58
CA ALA A 15 9.74 3.98 -6.45
C ALA A 15 9.34 2.52 -6.21
N ALA A 16 8.06 2.29 -5.95
CA ALA A 16 7.47 0.98 -5.73
C ALA A 16 6.30 0.78 -6.69
N ILE A 17 6.08 -0.48 -7.09
CA ILE A 17 4.96 -0.88 -7.94
C ILE A 17 4.18 -1.92 -7.15
N VAL A 18 2.86 -1.74 -7.06
CA VAL A 18 1.95 -2.74 -6.49
C VAL A 18 1.02 -3.21 -7.60
N ALA A 19 1.17 -4.47 -7.97
CA ALA A 19 0.38 -5.15 -8.99
C ALA A 19 -0.56 -6.21 -8.39
N ALA A 20 -0.25 -6.69 -7.18
CA ALA A 20 -1.04 -7.62 -6.41
C ALA A 20 -1.83 -6.91 -5.30
N VAL A 21 -2.90 -7.57 -4.83
CA VAL A 21 -3.67 -7.10 -3.68
C VAL A 21 -2.84 -7.12 -2.40
N GLN A 22 -1.90 -8.06 -2.26
CA GLN A 22 -1.01 -8.18 -1.11
C GLN A 22 0.29 -8.88 -1.52
N GLY A 23 1.38 -8.59 -0.79
CA GLY A 23 2.64 -9.32 -0.86
C GLY A 23 3.70 -8.66 -1.74
N ASP A 24 3.32 -7.61 -2.47
CA ASP A 24 4.30 -6.73 -3.12
C ASP A 24 5.10 -5.99 -2.05
N ARG A 25 6.41 -5.86 -2.29
CA ARG A 25 7.33 -5.26 -1.34
C ARG A 25 8.11 -4.11 -1.96
N CYS A 26 8.44 -3.13 -1.12
CA CYS A 26 9.32 -2.06 -1.54
C CYS A 26 10.70 -2.61 -1.90
N PRO A 27 11.25 -2.32 -3.09
CA PRO A 27 12.59 -2.77 -3.46
C PRO A 27 13.70 -2.12 -2.60
N GLY A 28 13.44 -0.95 -2.00
CA GLY A 28 14.41 -0.23 -1.19
C GLY A 28 14.44 -0.62 0.29
N CYS A 29 13.27 -0.85 0.90
CA CYS A 29 13.16 -1.08 2.35
C CYS A 29 12.39 -2.34 2.75
N ALA A 30 12.00 -3.18 1.78
CA ALA A 30 11.28 -4.45 1.95
C ALA A 30 9.91 -4.37 2.65
N PHE A 31 9.35 -3.17 2.85
CA PHE A 31 8.01 -2.99 3.39
C PHE A 31 6.98 -3.72 2.53
N GLU A 32 6.09 -4.46 3.18
CA GLU A 32 4.99 -5.13 2.52
C GLU A 32 3.86 -4.14 2.25
N PHE A 33 3.30 -4.22 1.06
CA PHE A 33 2.19 -3.40 0.62
C PHE A 33 0.94 -4.27 0.48
N LYS A 34 -0.15 -3.71 0.98
CA LYS A 34 -1.49 -4.23 0.78
C LYS A 34 -2.35 -3.17 0.10
N TRP A 35 -2.86 -3.51 -1.08
CA TRP A 35 -3.76 -2.67 -1.85
C TRP A 35 -5.22 -2.99 -1.50
N PHE A 36 -5.96 -1.94 -1.23
CA PHE A 36 -7.40 -1.91 -1.04
C PHE A 36 -8.04 -1.06 -2.14
N GLY A 37 -9.12 -1.54 -2.75
CA GLY A 37 -9.83 -0.77 -3.77
C GLY A 37 -10.53 0.48 -3.21
N ALA A 38 -11.04 1.33 -4.10
CA ALA A 38 -11.74 2.58 -3.78
C ALA A 38 -12.88 2.40 -2.75
N GLY A 39 -13.64 1.31 -2.85
CA GLY A 39 -14.77 0.99 -1.95
C GLY A 39 -14.35 0.37 -0.61
N GLU A 40 -13.07 0.03 -0.43
CA GLU A 40 -12.58 -0.74 0.72
C GLU A 40 -11.91 0.13 1.78
N ARG A 41 -12.20 1.43 1.78
CA ARG A 41 -11.61 2.39 2.74
C ARG A 41 -11.73 1.91 4.20
N ARG A 42 -12.90 1.41 4.59
CA ARG A 42 -13.13 0.94 5.97
C ARG A 42 -12.25 -0.27 6.30
N THR A 43 -12.19 -1.24 5.39
CA THR A 43 -11.31 -2.41 5.51
C THR A 43 -9.84 -2.01 5.60
N ALA A 44 -9.40 -1.04 4.80
CA ALA A 44 -8.04 -0.51 4.85
C ALA A 44 -7.73 0.13 6.21
N GLU A 45 -8.68 0.91 6.77
CA GLU A 45 -8.56 1.54 8.08
C GLU A 45 -8.52 0.51 9.22
N ASP A 46 -9.42 -0.48 9.20
CA ASP A 46 -9.44 -1.57 10.19
C ASP A 46 -8.12 -2.37 10.14
N TYR A 47 -7.65 -2.69 8.94
CA TYR A 47 -6.35 -3.36 8.75
C TYR A 47 -5.19 -2.51 9.29
N TYR A 48 -5.15 -1.23 8.96
CA TYR A 48 -4.15 -0.30 9.47
C TYR A 48 -4.17 -0.22 11.00
N ARG A 49 -5.34 -0.24 11.63
CA ARG A 49 -5.48 -0.18 13.09
C ARG A 49 -4.93 -1.41 13.79
N VAL A 50 -5.16 -2.61 13.25
CA VAL A 50 -4.70 -3.87 13.88
C VAL A 50 -3.21 -4.13 13.71
N LEU A 51 -2.58 -3.57 12.67
CA LEU A 51 -1.14 -3.68 12.48
C LEU A 51 -0.37 -3.05 13.65
N THR A 52 0.69 -3.71 14.09
CA THR A 52 1.61 -3.18 15.09
C THR A 52 2.91 -2.74 14.42
N GLY A 53 3.67 -1.86 15.08
CA GLY A 53 4.94 -1.37 14.52
C GLY A 53 4.77 -0.24 13.49
N GLU A 54 5.79 -0.07 12.66
CA GLU A 54 5.85 1.01 11.68
C GLU A 54 4.96 0.68 10.47
N LYS A 55 4.02 1.58 10.21
CA LYS A 55 2.99 1.42 9.20
C LYS A 55 2.63 2.77 8.60
N TYR A 56 2.24 2.75 7.35
CA TYR A 56 1.86 3.94 6.60
C TYR A 56 0.59 3.67 5.81
N TRP A 57 -0.22 4.71 5.66
CA TRP A 57 -1.45 4.67 4.89
C TRP A 57 -1.38 5.74 3.81
N LEU A 58 -1.57 5.33 2.55
CA LEU A 58 -1.49 6.21 1.39
C LEU A 58 -2.74 6.08 0.52
N PRO A 59 -3.37 7.20 0.13
CA PRO A 59 -4.32 7.19 -0.97
C PRO A 59 -3.58 6.95 -2.29
N LEU A 60 -4.15 6.11 -3.15
CA LEU A 60 -3.69 6.00 -4.53
C LEU A 60 -4.28 7.14 -5.37
N PRO A 61 -3.55 7.58 -6.43
CA PRO A 61 -4.06 8.58 -7.36
C PRO A 61 -5.36 8.13 -8.03
N ASP A 62 -6.11 9.12 -8.54
CA ASP A 62 -7.37 8.92 -9.27
C ASP A 62 -8.47 8.18 -8.47
N GLY A 63 -8.34 8.14 -7.14
CA GLY A 63 -9.26 7.41 -6.28
C GLY A 63 -9.22 5.90 -6.50
N ALA A 64 -8.13 5.35 -7.07
CA ALA A 64 -7.98 3.92 -7.32
C ALA A 64 -8.01 3.05 -6.04
N GLY A 65 -7.86 3.68 -4.87
CA GLY A 65 -7.99 3.03 -3.57
C GLY A 65 -6.95 3.50 -2.59
N TRP A 66 -6.48 2.56 -1.76
CA TRP A 66 -5.57 2.81 -0.65
C TRP A 66 -4.49 1.76 -0.61
N ILE A 67 -3.29 2.16 -0.22
CA ILE A 67 -2.21 1.25 0.12
C ILE A 67 -1.91 1.38 1.60
N VAL A 68 -1.81 0.23 2.27
CA VAL A 68 -1.22 0.12 3.60
C VAL A 68 0.16 -0.50 3.44
N ALA A 69 1.19 0.22 3.88
CA ALA A 69 2.57 -0.27 3.91
C ALA A 69 2.95 -0.61 5.35
N HIS A 70 3.53 -1.77 5.59
CA HIS A 70 3.95 -2.17 6.94
C HIS A 70 5.17 -3.11 6.92
N GLN A 71 5.78 -3.27 8.10
CA GLN A 71 6.84 -4.25 8.35
C GLN A 71 6.28 -5.48 9.08
#